data_AF-A0A1G4VGQ0-F1
#
_entry.id   AF-A0A1G4VGQ0-F1
#
_cell.length_a   1.000
_cell.length_b   1.000
_cell.length_c   1.000
_cell.angle_alpha   90.00
_cell.angle_beta   90.00
_cell.angle_gamma   90.00
#
_symmetry.space_group_name_H-M   'P 1'
#
loop_
_entity.id
_entity.type
_entity.pdbx_description
1 polymer ?
#
loop_
_entity_poly.entity_id
_entity_poly.type
_entity_poly.pdbx_seq_one_letter_code
_entity_poly.pdbx_strand_id
1 'polypeptide(L)'
;MKTIFSIAIGFMLLVFGSSMQAQVSLNVNVGEPPSWGPAGHTGVNYYYLPDIETYYDVPARQFIYYNRGTWVRTKYLPRAYRNYDLYGGYKVVLNDYRGKSPYAHFKNHKVKYHKGYKNGVQKTYGAKQNKQGNHGNQGKKNNHGGNGKKH
;
A
#
# COMPACT_ATOMS: atom_id res chain seq x y z
N MET A 1 17.78 -55.59 58.09
CA MET A 1 16.42 -55.02 58.14
C MET A 1 16.37 -53.95 59.22
N LYS A 2 15.62 -52.85 58.95
CA LYS A 2 15.24 -51.74 59.87
C LYS A 2 16.36 -50.68 60.04
N THR A 3 16.21 -49.39 59.71
CA THR A 3 15.03 -48.54 59.50
C THR A 3 15.33 -47.44 58.47
N ILE A 4 14.36 -47.19 57.62
CA ILE A 4 14.31 -46.16 56.57
C ILE A 4 14.31 -44.78 57.23
N PHE A 5 15.26 -43.91 56.85
CA PHE A 5 15.28 -42.52 57.27
C PHE A 5 14.77 -41.64 56.13
N SER A 6 13.48 -41.33 56.18
CA SER A 6 12.83 -40.36 55.32
C SER A 6 13.35 -38.96 55.65
N ILE A 7 14.11 -38.33 54.74
CA ILE A 7 14.27 -36.88 54.74
C ILE A 7 13.46 -36.35 53.55
N ALA A 8 12.29 -35.85 53.89
CA ALA A 8 11.40 -35.13 53.00
C ALA A 8 12.10 -33.85 52.51
N ILE A 9 12.56 -33.87 51.26
CA ILE A 9 12.83 -32.65 50.50
C ILE A 9 11.60 -32.43 49.62
N GLY A 10 10.55 -31.91 50.26
CA GLY A 10 9.53 -31.18 49.54
C GLY A 10 10.09 -29.80 49.25
N PHE A 11 10.21 -29.45 47.97
CA PHE A 11 9.81 -28.14 47.46
C PHE A 11 9.72 -28.24 45.93
N MET A 12 8.55 -28.71 45.51
CA MET A 12 7.76 -28.08 44.45
C MET A 12 8.55 -27.19 43.47
N LEU A 13 8.93 -27.76 42.35
CA LEU A 13 9.24 -27.03 41.11
C LEU A 13 8.41 -27.64 39.98
N LEU A 14 7.09 -27.57 40.13
CA LEU A 14 6.19 -27.48 38.97
C LEU A 14 6.39 -26.10 38.37
N VAL A 15 7.44 -25.94 37.55
CA VAL A 15 7.54 -24.78 36.66
C VAL A 15 6.54 -25.01 35.56
N PHE A 16 5.36 -24.41 35.76
CA PHE A 16 4.34 -24.24 34.75
C PHE A 16 4.98 -23.67 33.49
N GLY A 17 5.07 -24.50 32.45
CA GLY A 17 5.35 -24.05 31.09
C GLY A 17 4.24 -23.12 30.66
N SER A 18 4.41 -21.83 30.93
CA SER A 18 3.57 -20.79 30.36
C SER A 18 3.89 -20.77 28.87
N SER A 19 3.08 -21.43 28.05
CA SER A 19 3.12 -21.23 26.62
C SER A 19 2.83 -19.75 26.40
N MET A 20 3.87 -19.00 26.06
CA MET A 20 3.77 -17.62 25.62
C MET A 20 2.83 -17.61 24.41
N GLN A 21 1.56 -17.32 24.64
CA GLN A 21 0.65 -16.95 23.58
C GLN A 21 1.04 -15.53 23.18
N ALA A 22 2.10 -15.43 22.38
CA ALA A 22 2.46 -14.21 21.70
C ALA A 22 1.35 -13.95 20.66
N GLN A 23 0.26 -13.33 21.10
CA GLN A 23 -0.59 -12.59 20.18
C GLN A 23 0.22 -11.39 19.73
N VAL A 24 0.97 -11.59 18.64
CA VAL A 24 1.66 -10.50 17.98
C VAL A 24 0.57 -9.64 17.36
N SER A 25 0.08 -8.67 18.13
CA SER A 25 -0.49 -7.46 17.58
C SER A 25 0.68 -6.74 16.92
N LEU A 26 1.00 -7.18 15.70
CA LEU A 26 1.81 -6.37 14.82
C LEU A 26 0.95 -5.13 14.54
N ASN A 27 1.08 -4.12 15.40
CA ASN A 27 0.84 -2.75 15.02
C ASN A 27 1.95 -2.39 14.03
N VAL A 28 1.90 -3.02 12.85
CA VAL A 28 2.68 -2.58 11.71
C VAL A 28 2.11 -1.21 11.45
N ASN A 29 2.87 -0.17 11.77
CA ASN A 29 2.69 1.14 11.16
C ASN A 29 2.92 0.94 9.65
N VAL A 30 1.95 0.34 8.97
CA VAL A 30 1.81 0.40 7.52
C VAL A 30 1.60 1.87 7.27
N GLY A 31 2.67 2.56 6.87
CA GLY A 31 2.60 4.00 6.60
C GLY A 31 1.37 4.28 5.76
N GLU A 32 0.57 5.26 6.17
CA GLU A 32 -0.68 5.53 5.49
C GLU A 32 -0.41 5.77 4.00
N PRO A 33 -1.13 5.08 3.10
CA PRO A 33 -0.93 5.27 1.69
C PRO A 33 -1.23 6.74 1.34
N PRO A 34 -0.42 7.36 0.47
CA PRO A 34 -0.66 8.73 0.05
C PRO A 34 -2.05 8.84 -0.60
N SER A 35 -2.67 10.01 -0.51
CA SER A 35 -4.00 10.25 -1.07
C SER A 35 -4.13 9.93 -2.56
N TRP A 36 -3.03 10.01 -3.32
CA TRP A 36 -2.99 9.69 -4.75
C TRP A 36 -2.77 8.19 -5.04
N GLY A 37 -2.48 7.38 -4.01
CA GLY A 37 -2.25 5.94 -4.13
C GLY A 37 -3.54 5.17 -4.44
N PRO A 38 -3.44 3.98 -5.09
CA PRO A 38 -4.59 3.11 -5.38
C PRO A 38 -5.38 2.72 -4.14
N ALA A 39 -6.68 2.99 -4.14
CA ALA A 39 -7.60 2.54 -3.09
C ALA A 39 -7.80 1.00 -3.11
N GLY A 40 -8.27 0.44 -2.00
CA GLY A 40 -8.65 -0.97 -1.91
C GLY A 40 -7.51 -1.95 -1.64
N HIS A 41 -6.34 -1.46 -1.21
CA HIS A 41 -5.17 -2.30 -0.91
C HIS A 41 -4.65 -2.03 0.50
N THR A 42 -4.47 -3.07 1.31
CA THR A 42 -3.91 -2.91 2.67
C THR A 42 -2.48 -3.46 2.71
N GLY A 43 -1.64 -2.93 3.60
CA GLY A 43 -0.28 -3.46 3.80
C GLY A 43 0.69 -3.25 2.64
N VAL A 44 0.44 -2.27 1.77
CA VAL A 44 1.30 -2.05 0.59
C VAL A 44 2.60 -1.35 0.99
N ASN A 45 3.74 -1.94 0.61
CA ASN A 45 5.05 -1.32 0.80
C ASN A 45 5.48 -0.46 -0.39
N TYR A 46 5.19 -0.89 -1.62
CA TYR A 46 5.65 -0.19 -2.82
C TYR A 46 4.59 -0.05 -3.90
N TYR A 47 4.60 1.11 -4.55
CA TYR A 47 3.94 1.32 -5.84
C TYR A 47 5.00 1.41 -6.94
N TYR A 48 4.75 0.79 -8.09
CA TYR A 48 5.50 1.06 -9.32
C TYR A 48 4.69 1.98 -10.22
N LEU A 49 5.34 3.04 -10.73
CA LEU A 49 4.77 4.05 -11.61
C LEU A 49 5.39 3.85 -13.01
N PRO A 50 4.70 3.14 -13.93
CA PRO A 50 5.26 2.75 -15.22
C PRO A 50 5.69 3.92 -16.11
N ASP A 51 4.89 4.99 -16.12
CA ASP A 51 5.07 6.11 -17.06
C ASP A 51 6.38 6.89 -16.86
N ILE A 52 6.89 6.83 -15.63
CA ILE A 52 8.13 7.49 -15.19
C ILE A 52 9.14 6.48 -14.63
N GLU A 53 8.90 5.18 -14.81
CA GLU A 53 9.78 4.07 -14.39
C GLU A 53 10.29 4.20 -12.94
N THR A 54 9.42 4.66 -12.04
CA THR A 54 9.77 5.05 -10.66
C THR A 54 8.99 4.20 -9.67
N TYR A 55 9.59 3.92 -8.51
CA TYR A 55 8.88 3.32 -7.38
C TYR A 55 8.52 4.38 -6.34
N TYR A 56 7.48 4.12 -5.57
CA TYR A 56 7.18 4.87 -4.36
C TYR A 56 7.14 3.92 -3.18
N ASP A 57 7.98 4.19 -2.18
CA ASP A 57 8.04 3.51 -0.90
C ASP A 57 7.00 4.15 0.04
N VAL A 58 5.94 3.40 0.33
CA VAL A 58 4.79 3.86 1.10
C VAL A 58 5.18 4.13 2.56
N PRO A 59 5.82 3.19 3.29
CA PRO A 59 6.29 3.44 4.65
C PRO A 59 7.27 4.61 4.76
N ALA A 60 8.25 4.71 3.85
CA ALA A 60 9.26 5.77 3.90
C ALA A 60 8.77 7.11 3.33
N ARG A 61 7.64 7.11 2.60
CA ARG A 61 7.10 8.27 1.86
C ARG A 61 8.13 8.87 0.90
N GLN A 62 8.82 8.01 0.16
CA GLN A 62 9.91 8.37 -0.74
C GLN A 62 9.73 7.79 -2.13
N PHE A 63 10.14 8.54 -3.15
CA PHE A 63 10.30 8.05 -4.51
C PHE A 63 11.65 7.37 -4.66
N ILE A 64 11.70 6.28 -5.43
CA ILE A 64 12.91 5.56 -5.80
C ILE A 64 13.00 5.55 -7.32
N TYR A 65 13.96 6.26 -7.89
CA TYR A 65 14.11 6.38 -9.34
C TYR A 65 15.55 6.12 -9.76
N TYR A 66 15.72 5.77 -11.03
CA TYR A 66 17.04 5.55 -11.61
C TYR A 66 17.66 6.87 -12.04
N ASN A 67 18.87 7.16 -11.55
CA ASN A 67 19.62 8.36 -11.85
C ASN A 67 21.08 8.01 -12.10
N ARG A 68 21.59 8.30 -13.31
CA ARG A 68 23.01 8.18 -13.67
C ARG A 68 23.68 6.88 -13.19
N GLY A 69 23.08 5.73 -13.47
CA GLY A 69 23.68 4.44 -13.12
C GLY A 69 23.17 3.84 -11.81
N THR A 70 22.54 4.62 -10.93
CA THR A 70 22.17 4.17 -9.58
C THR A 70 20.71 4.47 -9.22
N TRP A 71 20.16 3.69 -8.30
CA TRP A 71 18.83 3.92 -7.73
C TRP A 71 18.94 4.83 -6.52
N VAL A 72 18.21 5.94 -6.54
CA VAL A 72 18.24 6.94 -5.46
C VAL A 72 16.86 7.08 -4.83
N ARG A 73 16.83 7.35 -3.51
CA ARG A 73 15.60 7.65 -2.78
C ARG A 73 15.48 9.15 -2.51
N THR A 74 14.33 9.74 -2.79
CA THR A 74 14.06 11.17 -2.56
C THR A 74 12.64 11.39 -2.05
N LYS A 75 12.42 12.47 -1.29
CA LYS A 75 11.06 12.84 -0.84
C LYS A 75 10.15 13.32 -1.97
N TYR A 76 10.73 13.87 -3.03
CA TYR A 76 10.02 14.44 -4.16
C TYR A 76 10.50 13.83 -5.46
N LEU A 77 9.63 13.83 -6.48
CA LEU A 77 10.00 13.44 -7.82
C LEU A 77 11.15 14.32 -8.35
N PRO A 78 12.05 13.77 -9.17
CA PRO A 78 13.11 14.55 -9.80
C PRO A 78 12.52 15.63 -10.70
N ARG A 79 13.30 16.68 -10.98
CA ARG A 79 12.85 17.83 -11.79
C ARG A 79 12.25 17.41 -13.14
N ALA A 80 12.77 16.36 -13.77
CA ALA A 80 12.27 15.80 -15.03
C ALA A 80 10.80 15.33 -14.95
N TYR A 81 10.35 14.89 -13.78
CA TYR A 81 9.00 14.34 -13.55
C TYR A 81 8.17 15.18 -12.58
N ARG A 82 8.60 16.41 -12.27
CA ARG A 82 7.93 17.26 -11.27
C ARG A 82 6.46 17.55 -11.62
N ASN A 83 6.14 17.57 -12.90
CA ASN A 83 4.78 17.84 -13.42
C ASN A 83 3.96 16.57 -13.65
N TYR A 84 4.46 15.40 -13.25
CA TYR A 84 3.72 14.16 -13.38
C TYR A 84 2.47 14.17 -12.49
N ASP A 85 1.31 13.84 -13.07
CA ASP A 85 0.07 13.77 -12.31
C ASP A 85 0.00 12.46 -11.51
N LEU A 86 0.42 12.54 -10.25
CA LEU A 86 0.34 11.40 -9.33
C LEU A 86 -1.10 10.95 -9.08
N TYR A 87 -2.15 11.76 -9.28
CA TYR A 87 -3.53 11.32 -9.09
C TYR A 87 -4.05 10.56 -10.32
N GLY A 88 -3.78 11.07 -11.53
CA GLY A 88 -4.25 10.47 -12.78
C GLY A 88 -3.38 9.35 -13.34
N GLY A 89 -2.08 9.33 -13.01
CA GLY A 89 -1.14 8.32 -13.51
C GLY A 89 -1.47 6.91 -13.00
N TYR A 90 -1.17 5.88 -13.79
CA TYR A 90 -1.40 4.49 -13.34
C TYR A 90 -0.33 4.06 -12.33
N LYS A 91 -0.72 3.31 -11.30
CA LYS A 91 0.20 2.76 -10.29
C LYS A 91 -0.06 1.29 -10.09
N VAL A 92 0.99 0.50 -10.19
CA VAL A 92 0.98 -0.93 -9.90
C VAL A 92 1.28 -1.11 -8.42
N VAL A 93 0.42 -1.83 -7.73
CA VAL A 93 0.63 -2.24 -6.34
C VAL A 93 1.54 -3.46 -6.31
N LEU A 94 2.67 -3.38 -5.60
CA LEU A 94 3.59 -4.50 -5.43
C LEU A 94 3.34 -5.19 -4.08
N ASN A 95 2.34 -6.06 -4.03
CA ASN A 95 1.96 -6.79 -2.80
C ASN A 95 2.95 -7.91 -2.43
N ASP A 96 3.51 -8.58 -3.43
CA ASP A 96 4.31 -9.80 -3.21
C ASP A 96 5.78 -9.51 -2.92
N TYR A 97 6.22 -8.24 -3.04
CA TYR A 97 7.62 -7.88 -2.83
C TYR A 97 7.92 -7.64 -1.36
N ARG A 98 8.88 -8.41 -0.82
CA ARG A 98 9.41 -8.25 0.53
C ARG A 98 10.89 -7.90 0.43
N GLY A 99 11.25 -6.67 0.82
CA GLY A 99 12.63 -6.21 0.79
C GLY A 99 12.76 -4.69 0.75
N LYS A 100 14.00 -4.21 0.72
CA LYS A 100 14.31 -2.76 0.63
C LYS A 100 14.52 -2.29 -0.81
N SER A 101 14.68 -3.19 -1.78
CA SER A 101 15.17 -2.86 -3.12
C SER A 101 14.16 -3.30 -4.20
N PRO A 102 12.98 -2.65 -4.30
CA PRO A 102 11.92 -3.06 -5.23
C PRO A 102 12.39 -3.08 -6.70
N TYR A 103 13.43 -2.30 -7.00
CA TYR A 103 14.10 -2.25 -8.29
C TYR A 103 14.93 -3.48 -8.65
N ALA A 104 15.12 -4.45 -7.75
CA ALA A 104 15.78 -5.72 -8.07
C ALA A 104 15.08 -6.46 -9.24
N HIS A 105 13.76 -6.28 -9.38
CA HIS A 105 12.97 -6.85 -10.47
C HIS A 105 12.59 -5.82 -11.54
N PHE A 106 13.32 -4.71 -11.64
CA PHE A 106 12.97 -3.61 -12.55
C PHE A 106 12.82 -4.04 -14.01
N LYS A 107 13.70 -4.89 -14.52
CA LYS A 107 13.59 -5.40 -15.90
C LYS A 107 12.24 -6.08 -16.15
N ASN A 108 11.79 -6.91 -15.20
CA ASN A 108 10.51 -7.61 -15.29
C ASN A 108 9.33 -6.64 -15.15
N HIS A 109 9.39 -5.71 -14.20
CA HIS A 109 8.34 -4.70 -14.01
C HIS A 109 8.19 -3.79 -15.24
N LYS A 110 9.30 -3.38 -15.85
CA LYS A 110 9.30 -2.53 -17.05
C LYS A 110 8.65 -3.22 -18.25
N VAL A 111 8.92 -4.51 -18.45
CA VAL A 111 8.31 -5.28 -19.54
C VAL A 111 6.84 -5.56 -19.26
N LYS A 112 6.52 -6.04 -18.06
CA LYS A 112 5.15 -6.40 -17.67
C LYS A 112 4.22 -5.18 -17.62
N TYR A 113 4.74 -4.06 -17.11
CA TYR A 113 4.04 -2.80 -16.94
C TYR A 113 4.80 -1.72 -17.73
N HIS A 114 4.60 -1.74 -19.05
CA HIS A 114 5.20 -0.77 -19.95
C HIS A 114 4.58 0.63 -19.74
N LYS A 115 5.24 1.66 -20.26
CA LYS A 115 4.73 3.03 -20.25
C LYS A 115 3.37 3.10 -20.96
N GLY A 116 2.37 3.70 -20.31
CA GLY A 116 0.98 3.73 -20.78
C GLY A 116 0.14 2.52 -20.39
N TYR A 117 0.71 1.51 -19.72
CA TYR A 117 -0.03 0.36 -19.22
C TYR A 117 -1.13 0.79 -18.24
N LYS A 118 -2.34 0.26 -18.46
CA LYS A 118 -3.51 0.47 -17.60
C LYS A 118 -4.29 -0.84 -17.49
N ASN A 119 -4.73 -1.19 -16.29
CA ASN A 119 -5.66 -2.30 -16.07
C ASN A 119 -6.98 -1.77 -15.50
N GLY A 120 -7.76 -1.09 -16.35
CA GLY A 120 -9.03 -0.47 -15.97
C GLY A 120 -8.88 0.85 -15.21
N VAL A 121 -10.00 1.29 -14.62
CA VAL A 121 -10.08 2.55 -13.86
C VAL A 121 -9.53 2.35 -12.45
N GLN A 122 -8.49 3.10 -12.12
CA GLN A 122 -7.88 3.08 -10.79
C GLN A 122 -8.43 4.21 -9.92
N LYS A 123 -9.11 3.85 -8.82
CA LYS A 123 -9.55 4.82 -7.81
C LYS A 123 -8.41 5.11 -6.82
N THR A 124 -8.36 6.33 -6.31
CA THR A 124 -7.36 6.77 -5.32
C THR A 124 -7.99 6.94 -3.93
N TYR A 125 -7.17 6.91 -2.86
CA TYR A 125 -7.65 7.09 -1.48
C TYR A 125 -8.30 8.46 -1.25
N GLY A 126 -7.70 9.52 -1.78
CA GLY A 126 -8.21 10.88 -1.68
C GLY A 126 -8.60 11.44 -3.03
N ALA A 127 -9.47 12.44 -3.00
CA ALA A 127 -9.76 13.27 -4.16
C ALA A 127 -8.55 14.17 -4.48
N LYS A 128 -8.29 14.37 -5.77
CA LYS A 128 -7.40 15.46 -6.21
C LYS A 128 -8.06 16.76 -5.78
N GLN A 129 -7.44 17.50 -4.86
CA GLN A 129 -7.94 18.82 -4.47
C GLN A 129 -7.76 19.77 -5.65
N ASN A 130 -8.81 19.93 -6.46
CA ASN A 130 -8.87 21.02 -7.40
C ASN A 130 -9.07 22.30 -6.60
N LYS A 131 -8.05 23.16 -6.54
CA LYS A 131 -8.22 24.58 -6.21
C LYS A 131 -8.87 25.30 -7.39
N GLN A 132 -10.02 24.81 -7.84
CA GLN A 132 -10.88 25.48 -8.82
C GLN A 132 -12.16 25.81 -8.08
N GLY A 133 -12.42 27.11 -7.93
CA GLY A 133 -13.53 27.62 -7.15
C GLY A 133 -14.88 27.00 -7.51
N ASN A 134 -15.69 26.86 -6.47
CA ASN A 134 -17.14 26.95 -6.46
C ASN A 134 -17.83 26.92 -7.84
N HIS A 135 -18.26 25.74 -8.25
CA HIS A 135 -19.50 25.58 -9.00
C HIS A 135 -20.14 24.26 -8.57
N GLY A 136 -21.09 24.36 -7.66
CA GLY A 136 -22.00 23.25 -7.36
C GLY A 136 -22.79 22.93 -8.61
N ASN A 137 -22.74 21.67 -9.05
CA ASN A 137 -23.72 21.16 -9.99
C ASN A 137 -24.55 20.09 -9.27
N GLN A 138 -25.68 20.54 -8.74
CA GLN A 138 -26.76 19.67 -8.27
C GLN A 138 -27.28 18.87 -9.45
N GLY A 139 -26.95 17.56 -9.49
CA GLY A 139 -27.69 16.61 -10.31
C GLY A 139 -29.10 16.41 -9.77
N LYS A 140 -30.00 17.37 -10.02
CA LYS A 140 -31.45 17.20 -9.80
C LYS A 140 -32.02 16.32 -10.91
N LYS A 141 -32.77 15.30 -10.45
CA LYS A 141 -33.67 14.39 -11.19
C LYS A 141 -34.36 15.02 -12.38
N ASN A 142 -34.58 14.21 -13.43
CA ASN A 142 -35.83 14.25 -14.20
C ASN A 142 -36.31 12.82 -14.45
N ASN A 143 -37.29 12.42 -13.66
CA ASN A 143 -38.14 11.26 -13.89
C ASN A 143 -39.35 11.79 -14.65
N HIS A 144 -39.48 11.48 -15.94
CA HIS A 144 -40.70 11.78 -16.70
C HIS A 144 -41.31 10.46 -17.15
N GLY A 145 -42.42 10.10 -16.50
CA GLY A 145 -43.33 9.07 -16.96
C GLY A 145 -44.01 9.52 -18.25
N GLY A 146 -43.94 8.67 -19.28
CA GLY A 146 -44.74 8.77 -20.48
C GLY A 146 -45.86 7.76 -20.42
N ASN A 147 -47.02 8.19 -19.94
CA ASN A 147 -48.30 7.50 -20.12
C ASN A 147 -48.85 7.86 -21.52
N GLY A 148 -49.39 6.87 -22.23
CA GLY A 148 -50.31 7.12 -23.34
C GLY A 148 -49.96 6.43 -24.66
N LYS A 149 -50.70 5.36 -24.98
CA LYS A 149 -51.26 5.14 -26.32
C LYS A 149 -52.51 4.27 -26.22
N LYS A 150 -53.66 4.94 -26.30
CA LYS A 150 -54.89 4.39 -26.86
C LYS A 150 -54.88 4.76 -28.35
N HIS A 151 -55.09 3.78 -29.21
CA HIS A 151 -55.99 3.79 -30.37
C HIS A 151 -56.05 2.34 -30.89
#